data_AF-A0A416ZH65-F1
#
_entry.id   AF-A0A416ZH65-F1
#
_cell.length_a   1.000
_cell.length_b   1.000
_cell.length_c   1.000
_cell.angle_alpha   90.00
_cell.angle_beta   90.00
_cell.angle_gamma   90.00
#
_symmetry.space_group_name_H-M   'P 1'
#
loop_
_entity.id
_entity.type
_entity.pdbx_description
1 polymer ?
#
loop_
_entity_poly.entity_id
_entity_poly.type
_entity_poly.pdbx_seq_one_letter_code
_entity_poly.pdbx_strand_id
1 'polypeptide(L)' 'MAAVSIDGADYVMRRLCNTGRIIVLSPDSWDDSYEDIVITGEGERTVEYVGTVVWFQPAEEME' A
#
# COMPACT_ATOMS: atom_id res chain seq x y z
N MET A 1 6.45 2.41 -5.37
CA MET A 1 5.01 2.33 -5.07
C MET A 1 4.55 0.92 -5.44
N ALA A 2 3.77 0.23 -4.60
CA ALA A 2 3.33 -1.15 -4.82
C ALA A 2 1.80 -1.27 -4.72
N ALA A 3 1.21 -2.13 -5.55
CA ALA A 3 -0.16 -2.59 -5.38
C ALA A 3 -0.15 -3.83 -4.48
N VAL A 4 -0.92 -3.79 -3.40
CA VAL A 4 -1.03 -4.89 -2.42
C VAL A 4 -2.48 -5.17 -2.10
N SER A 5 -2.81 -6.45 -1.88
CA SER A 5 -4.08 -6.87 -1.28
C SER A 5 -3.84 -7.24 0.18
N ILE A 6 -4.77 -6.86 1.05
CA ILE A 6 -4.75 -7.21 2.47
C ILE A 6 -5.99 -8.06 2.74
N ASP A 7 -5.80 -9.28 3.25
CA ASP A 7 -6.86 -10.26 3.53
C ASP A 7 -7.80 -10.57 2.35
N GLY A 8 -7.26 -10.52 1.12
CA GLY A 8 -8.05 -10.78 -0.09
C GLY A 8 -9.05 -9.68 -0.47
N ALA A 9 -8.97 -8.50 0.17
CA ALA A 9 -9.76 -7.33 -0.20
C ALA A 9 -9.21 -6.61 -1.45
N ASP A 10 -9.91 -5.56 -1.88
CA ASP A 10 -9.48 -4.68 -2.98
C ASP A 10 -8.07 -4.10 -2.74
N TYR A 11 -7.42 -3.75 -3.85
CA TYR A 11 -6.02 -3.34 -3.85
C TYR A 11 -5.83 -1.94 -3.26
N VAL A 12 -4.81 -1.81 -2.42
CA VAL A 12 -4.29 -0.51 -2.00
C VAL A 12 -2.95 -0.24 -2.68
N MET A 13 -2.77 1.01 -3.07
CA MET A 13 -1.53 1.52 -3.64
C MET A 13 -0.74 2.22 -2.54
N ARG A 14 0.36 1.60 -2.09
CA ARG A 14 1.20 2.12 -1.00
C ARG A 14 2.69 1.89 -1.23
N ARG A 15 3.53 2.70 -0.59
CA ARG A 15 4.98 2.44 -0.50
C ARG A 15 5.19 1.30 0.49
N LEU A 16 5.63 0.15 -0.02
CA LEU A 16 5.87 -1.06 0.76
C LEU A 16 7.28 -1.04 1.37
N CYS A 17 7.36 -1.10 2.70
CA CYS A 17 8.58 -1.33 3.47
C CYS A 17 8.42 -2.62 4.28
N ASN A 18 9.28 -3.61 4.06
CA ASN A 18 9.23 -4.90 4.76
C ASN A 18 10.53 -5.13 5.54
N THR A 19 10.41 -5.29 6.86
CA THR A 19 11.54 -5.52 7.78
C THR A 19 11.64 -6.98 8.24
N GLY A 20 10.90 -7.90 7.62
CA GLY A 20 10.79 -9.31 7.97
C GLY A 20 9.75 -9.60 9.05
N ARG A 21 9.66 -8.76 10.10
CA ARG A 21 8.63 -8.90 11.16
C ARG A 21 7.47 -7.92 11.03
N ILE A 22 7.71 -6.78 10.38
CA ILE A 22 6.74 -5.70 10.24
C ILE A 22 6.70 -5.30 8.77
N ILE A 23 5.49 -5.19 8.23
CA ILE A 23 5.19 -4.58 6.95
C ILE A 23 4.59 -3.20 7.24
N VAL A 24 5.16 -2.16 6.64
CA VAL A 24 4.63 -0.80 6.65
C VAL A 24 4.22 -0.43 5.24
N LEU A 25 2.98 0.02 5.10
CA LEU A 25 2.40 0.49 3.84
C LEU A 25 2.12 1.99 3.95
N SER A 26 3.11 2.80 3.56
CA SER A 26 3.01 4.26 3.68
C SER A 26 2.25 4.86 2.49
N PRO A 27 1.44 5.91 2.72
CA PRO A 27 0.86 6.67 1.64
C PRO A 27 1.94 7.38 0.81
N ASP A 28 1.59 7.72 -0.43
CA ASP A 28 2.42 8.57 -1.28
C ASP A 28 1.77 9.97 -1.35
N SER A 29 1.71 10.65 -0.20
CA SER A 29 1.04 11.93 -0.02
C SER A 29 1.77 12.78 1.02
N TRP A 30 1.55 14.09 0.95
CA TRP A 30 1.97 15.08 1.96
C TRP A 30 0.84 15.47 2.90
N ASP A 31 -0.36 14.93 2.69
CA ASP A 31 -1.53 15.14 3.53
C ASP A 31 -1.50 14.18 4.72
N ASP A 32 -1.34 14.75 5.92
CA ASP A 32 -1.23 14.02 7.19
C ASP A 32 -2.50 13.22 7.55
N SER A 33 -3.63 13.45 6.86
CA SER A 33 -4.83 12.63 7.05
C SER A 33 -4.68 11.20 6.52
N TYR A 34 -3.68 10.93 5.68
CA TYR A 34 -3.35 9.58 5.24
C TYR A 34 -2.25 9.01 6.14
N GLU A 35 -2.59 7.98 6.90
CA GLU A 35 -1.67 7.33 7.83
C GLU A 35 -1.05 6.06 7.23
N ASP A 36 0.05 5.62 7.84
CA ASP A 36 0.68 4.32 7.57
C ASP A 36 -0.25 3.17 7.96
N ILE A 37 -0.35 2.15 7.11
CA ILE A 37 -0.91 0.85 7.53
C ILE A 37 0.25 -0.01 8.03
N VAL A 38 0.25 -0.31 9.33
CA VAL A 38 1.29 -1.12 9.98
C VAL A 38 0.75 -2.51 10.27
N ILE A 39 1.41 -3.54 9.73
CA ILE A 39 1.04 -4.95 9.91
C ILE A 39 2.19 -5.65 10.60
N THR A 40 1.94 -6.21 11.78
CA THR A 40 2.91 -6.95 12.57
C THR A 40 2.74 -8.45 12.36
N GLY A 41 3.83 -9.21 12.43
CA GLY A 41 3.83 -10.68 12.27
C GLY A 41 3.13 -11.47 13.38
N GLU A 42 2.45 -10.81 14.32
CA GLU A 42 1.69 -11.44 15.40
C GLU A 42 0.18 -11.52 15.10
N GLY A 43 -0.29 -10.90 14.00
CA GLY A 43 -1.70 -10.90 13.61
C GLY A 43 -2.03 -11.88 12.48
N GLU A 44 -3.32 -12.24 12.37
CA GLU A 44 -3.89 -13.07 11.30
C GLU A 44 -4.12 -12.27 10.00
N ARG A 45 -3.21 -11.36 9.65
CA ARG A 45 -3.32 -10.56 8.42
C ARG A 45 -2.46 -11.18 7.33
N THR A 46 -3.02 -11.31 6.14
CA THR A 46 -2.29 -11.72 4.93
C THR A 46 -2.05 -10.51 4.05
N VAL A 47 -0.83 -10.37 3.55
CA VAL A 47 -0.44 -9.31 2.61
C VAL A 47 0.06 -9.96 1.34
N GLU A 48 -0.66 -9.75 0.25
CA GLU A 48 -0.27 -10.21 -1.07
C GLU A 48 0.36 -9.07 -1.85
N TYR A 49 1.57 -9.30 -2.37
CA TYR A 49 2.19 -8.41 -3.34
C TYR A 49 1.61 -8.68 -4.73
N VAL A 50 0.86 -7.70 -5.26
CA VAL A 50 0.17 -7.85 -6.55
C VAL A 50 1.04 -7.35 -7.69
N GLY A 51 1.78 -6.25 -7.47
CA GLY A 51 2.70 -5.73 -8.48
C GLY A 51 3.33 -4.38 -8.15
N THR A 52 4.25 -3.96 -9.03
CA THR A 52 4.87 -2.64 -8.98
C THR A 52 4.01 -1.63 -9.73
N VAL A 53 3.69 -0.50 -9.10
CA VAL A 53 3.10 0.62 -9.83
C VAL A 53 4.22 1.37 -10.54
N VAL A 54 4.13 1.44 -11.87
CA VAL A 54 5.14 2.09 -12.73
C VAL A 54 4.69 3.42 -13.30
N TRP A 55 3.38 3.70 -13.29
CA TRP A 55 2.78 4.90 -13.85
C TRP A 55 1.35 5.09 -13.33
N PHE A 56 0.90 6.34 -13.26
CA PHE A 56 -0.50 6.71 -13.00
C PHE A 56 -0.84 7.97 -13.82
N GLN A 57 -2.13 8.16 -14.13
CA GLN A 57 -2.66 9.37 -14.76
C GLN A 57 -3.90 9.81 -13.99
N PRO A 58 -3.89 11.00 -13.35
CA PRO A 58 -5.09 11.57 -12.75
C PRO A 58 -6.19 11.72 -13.80
N ALA A 59 -7.41 11.33 -13.46
CA ALA A 59 -8.56 11.48 -14.37
C ALA A 59 -8.81 12.95 -14.74
N GLU A 60 -8.56 13.88 -13.81
CA GLU A 60 -8.71 15.33 -13.99
C GLU A 60 -7.73 15.92 -15.02
N GLU A 61 -6.62 15.23 -15.33
CA GLU A 61 -5.64 15.65 -16.33
C GLU A 61 -5.90 15.04 -17.72
N MET A 62 -7.01 14.31 -17.89
CA MET A 62 -7.42 13.69 -19.16
C MET A 62 -8.42 14.51 -19.97
N GLU A 63 -8.87 15.65 -19.45
CA GLU A 63 -9.82 16.57 -20.09
C GLU A 63 -9.12 17.65 -20.94
#